data_AF-A0A1V2DVL2-F1
#
_entry.id   AF-A0A1V2DVL2-F1
#
_cell.length_a   1.000
_cell.length_b   1.000
_cell.length_c   1.000
_cell.angle_alpha   90.00
_cell.angle_beta   90.00
_cell.angle_gamma   90.00
#
_symmetry.space_group_name_H-M   'P 1'
#
loop_
_entity.id
_entity.type
_entity.pdbx_description
1 polymer ?
#
loop_
_entity_poly.entity_id
_entity_poly.type
_entity_poly.pdbx_seq_one_letter_code
_entity_poly.pdbx_strand_id
1 'polypeptide(L)' 'MEPDLARVAAHSGLSVPEVIERHSAGCYRVFALGFAPGFASMGLVNPALDYPAWTRPVSGYR' A
#
# COMPACT_ATOMS: atom_id res chain seq x y z
N MET A 1 2.97 -10.60 -13.47
CA MET A 1 2.14 -9.54 -12.85
C MET A 1 3.07 -8.37 -12.62
N GLU A 2 2.73 -7.17 -13.11
CA GLU A 2 3.59 -6.00 -12.93
C GLU A 2 3.50 -5.52 -11.47
N PRO A 3 4.63 -5.14 -10.83
CA PRO A 3 4.62 -4.59 -9.47
C PRO A 3 3.83 -3.27 -9.38
N ASP A 4 2.96 -3.14 -8.38
CA ASP A 4 2.03 -2.01 -8.25
C ASP A 4 2.68 -0.65 -7.96
N LEU A 5 3.96 -0.64 -7.56
CA LEU A 5 4.65 0.58 -7.12
C LEU A 5 4.66 1.68 -8.21
N ALA A 6 4.89 1.32 -9.47
CA ALA A 6 4.87 2.28 -10.57
C ALA A 6 3.46 2.87 -10.82
N ARG A 7 2.41 2.06 -10.57
CA ARG A 7 1.02 2.49 -10.71
C ARG A 7 0.58 3.42 -9.59
N VAL A 8 1.02 3.15 -8.36
CA VAL A 8 0.79 4.03 -7.21
C VAL A 8 1.45 5.39 -7.45
N ALA A 9 2.70 5.39 -7.94
CA ALA A 9 3.41 6.62 -8.32
C ALA A 9 2.64 7.42 -9.39
N ALA A 10 2.23 6.76 -10.48
CA ALA A 10 1.46 7.41 -11.54
C ALA A 10 0.10 7.97 -11.05
N HIS A 11 -0.61 7.23 -10.19
CA HIS A 11 -1.91 7.67 -9.66
C HIS A 11 -1.79 8.86 -8.70
N SER A 12 -0.74 8.87 -7.88
CA SER A 12 -0.47 9.93 -6.90
C SER A 12 0.20 11.17 -7.49
N GLY A 13 0.67 11.11 -8.75
CA GLY A 13 1.46 12.17 -9.37
C GLY A 13 2.86 12.32 -8.76
N LEU A 14 3.35 11.28 -8.08
CA LEU A 14 4.64 11.26 -7.39
C LEU A 14 5.64 10.40 -8.17
N SER A 15 6.92 10.67 -7.98
CA SER A 15 7.96 9.72 -8.39
C SER A 15 7.99 8.49 -7.47
N VAL A 16 8.56 7.38 -7.94
CA VAL A 16 8.74 6.18 -7.11
C VAL A 16 9.54 6.45 -5.82
N PRO A 17 10.68 7.17 -5.85
CA PRO A 17 11.42 7.51 -4.63
C PRO A 17 10.57 8.29 -3.62
N GLU A 18 9.75 9.21 -4.12
CA GLU A 18 8.83 10.02 -3.32
C GLU A 18 7.71 9.22 -2.66
N VAL A 19 7.20 8.17 -3.31
CA VAL A 19 6.26 7.23 -2.71
C VAL A 19 6.94 6.45 -1.58
N ILE A 20 8.15 5.95 -1.81
CA ILE A 20 8.93 5.21 -0.82
C ILE A 20 9.21 6.08 0.40
N GLU A 21 9.67 7.31 0.20
CA GLU A 21 9.98 8.25 1.29
C GLU A 21 8.73 8.55 2.13
N ARG A 22 7.62 8.91 1.49
CA ARG A 22 6.37 9.23 2.21
C ARG A 22 5.79 8.04 2.96
N HIS A 23 5.91 6.82 2.41
CA HIS A 23 5.43 5.61 3.08
C HIS A 23 6.33 5.24 4.25
N SER A 24 7.65 5.22 4.06
CA SER A 24 8.61 4.81 5.09
C SER A 24 8.75 5.80 6.25
N ALA A 25 8.51 7.10 6.00
CA ALA A 25 8.46 8.11 7.05
C ALA A 25 7.15 8.06 7.87
N GLY A 26 6.14 7.30 7.43
CA GLY A 26 4.84 7.21 8.08
C GLY A 26 4.87 6.39 9.37
N CYS A 27 4.30 6.92 10.45
CA CYS A 27 3.98 6.14 11.64
C CYS A 27 2.54 5.64 11.55
N TYR A 28 2.38 4.34 11.31
CA TYR A 28 1.07 3.71 11.15
C TYR A 28 0.58 3.09 12.44
N ARG A 29 -0.66 3.40 12.81
CA ARG A 29 -1.34 2.73 13.92
C ARG A 29 -2.00 1.45 13.43
N VAL A 30 -1.79 0.36 14.16
CA VAL A 30 -2.52 -0.89 13.98
C VAL A 30 -3.87 -0.75 14.66
N PHE A 31 -4.96 -0.90 13.90
CA PHE A 31 -6.33 -0.81 14.43
C PHE A 31 -6.95 -2.18 14.69
N ALA A 32 -6.50 -3.19 13.93
CA ALA A 32 -6.96 -4.56 14.11
C ALA A 32 -5.83 -5.55 13.80
N LEU A 33 -5.88 -6.67 14.50
CA LEU A 33 -5.11 -7.88 14.16
C LEU A 33 -6.10 -8.89 13.60
N GLY A 34 -5.80 -9.50 12.44
CA GLY A 34 -6.74 -10.37 11.74
C GLY A 34 -6.30 -10.70 10.32
N PHE A 35 -7.17 -11.30 9.50
CA PHE A 35 -6.89 -11.89 8.17
C PHE A 35 -6.01 -13.15 8.20
N ALA A 36 -4.84 -13.06 8.81
CA ALA A 36 -3.95 -14.19 9.06
C ALA A 36 -3.22 -14.01 10.40
N PRO A 37 -2.74 -15.09 11.05
CA PRO A 37 -1.88 -14.96 12.22
C PRO A 37 -0.69 -14.05 11.93
N GLY A 38 -0.50 -13.01 12.75
CA GLY A 38 0.57 -12.03 12.60
C GLY A 38 0.32 -10.91 11.58
N PHE A 39 -0.83 -10.88 10.90
CA PHE A 39 -1.17 -9.79 9.99
C PHE A 39 -1.80 -8.60 10.74
N ALA A 40 -1.20 -7.43 10.57
CA ALA A 40 -1.61 -6.18 11.20
C ALA A 40 -2.31 -5.27 10.19
N SER A 41 -3.58 -4.99 10.43
CA SER A 41 -4.34 -3.99 9.65
C SER A 41 -3.99 -2.60 10.16
N MET A 42 -3.18 -1.90 9.38
CA MET A 42 -2.82 -0.51 9.59
C MET A 42 -3.99 0.42 9.24
N GLY A 43 -4.09 1.54 9.95
CA GLY A 43 -5.12 2.54 9.69
C GLY A 43 -4.75 3.51 8.57
N LEU A 44 -5.08 4.79 8.78
CA LEU A 44 -4.98 5.82 7.75
C LEU A 44 -3.59 5.89 7.11
N VAL A 45 -3.59 5.83 5.78
CA VAL A 45 -2.41 6.07 4.97
C VAL A 45 -2.24 7.57 4.70
N ASN A 46 -1.02 8.00 4.35
CA ASN A 46 -0.83 9.32 3.76
C ASN A 46 -1.84 9.48 2.61
N PRO A 47 -2.73 10.51 2.63
CA PRO A 47 -3.78 10.64 1.61
C PRO A 47 -3.26 10.70 0.17
N ALA A 48 -2.02 11.18 -0.03
CA ALA A 48 -1.38 11.18 -1.34
C ALA A 48 -1.06 9.77 -1.87
N LEU A 49 -1.04 8.75 -1.00
CA LEU A 49 -0.77 7.36 -1.35
C LEU A 49 -2.04 6.50 -1.32
N ASP A 50 -3.22 7.09 -1.16
CA ASP A 50 -4.47 6.36 -1.25
C ASP A 50 -4.62 5.80 -2.68
N TYR A 51 -4.90 4.50 -2.77
CA TYR A 51 -4.97 3.78 -4.03
C TYR A 51 -6.06 2.72 -3.94
N PRO A 52 -6.95 2.62 -4.95
CA PRO A 52 -8.04 1.67 -4.91
C PRO A 52 -7.52 0.23 -4.88
N ALA A 53 -8.09 -0.57 -3.98
CA ALA A 53 -7.82 -1.99 -3.94
C ALA A 53 -8.22 -2.66 -5.27
N TRP A 54 -7.52 -3.75 -5.58
CA TRP A 54 -7.85 -4.58 -6.73
C TRP A 54 -9.27 -5.13 -6.61
N THR A 55 -10.04 -5.07 -7.70
CA THR A 55 -11.42 -5.57 -7.76
C THR A 55 -11.50 -7.10 -7.76
N ARG A 56 -10.37 -7.80 -7.90
CA ARG A 56 -10.26 -9.26 -7.84
C ARG A 56 -9.01 -9.69 -7.08
N PRO A 57 -9.03 -10.86 -6.42
CA PRO A 57 -7.83 -11.43 -5.81
C PRO A 57 -6.74 -11.69 -6.84
N VAL A 58 -5.50 -11.42 -6.47
CA VAL A 58 -4.32 -11.77 -7.25
C VAL A 58 -3.96 -13.24 -6.99
N SER A 59 -4.32 -14.13 -7.92
CA SER A 59 -3.91 -15.54 -7.90
C SER A 59 -2.60 -15.69 -8.68
N GLY A 60 -1.50 -15.95 -7.98
CA GLY A 60 -0.21 -16.22 -8.61
C GLY A 60 0.95 -15.52 -7.93
N TYR A 61 1.43 -16.11 -6.84
CA TYR A 61 2.82 -15.95 -6.42
C TYR A 61 3.50 -17.31 -6.69
N ARG A 62 4.43 -17.32 -7.63
CA ARG A 62 5.47 -18.33 -7.74
C ARG A 62 6.80 -17.63 -7.47
#